data_AF-A0A4R0D659-F1
#
_entry.id   AF-A0A4R0D659-F1
#
_cell.length_a   1.000
_cell.length_b   1.000
_cell.length_c   1.000
_cell.angle_alpha   90.00
_cell.angle_beta   90.00
_cell.angle_gamma   90.00
#
_symmetry.space_group_name_H-M   'P 1'
#
loop_
_entity.id
_entity.type
_entity.pdbx_description
1 polymer ?
#
loop_
_entity_poly.entity_id
_entity_poly.type
_entity_poly.pdbx_seq_one_letter_code
_entity_poly.pdbx_strand_id
1 'polypeptide(L)'
;MNKYLGKKLVTAIAMTRAMYNDYRGWQLPEDEQHLKDEMGYLVEYADGGRANDPRHEGYISWSPEDVFNKSYTPYNTWLERLEHEQAELQEKLNALDTALNVQKKPEMISETQWALMSRQQFHMRMYNQILLDRIAEAKGEVGLLEIVGKEQVTGSEDTQ
;
A
#
# COMPACT_ATOMS: atom_id res chain seq x y z
N MET A 1 20.40 2.83 -16.54
CA MET A 1 19.77 2.64 -15.21
C MET A 1 18.69 1.59 -15.31
N ASN A 2 18.61 0.68 -14.34
CA ASN A 2 17.50 -0.28 -14.23
C ASN A 2 16.41 0.32 -13.32
N LYS A 3 15.14 -0.02 -13.58
CA LYS A 3 13.99 0.45 -12.80
C LYS A 3 13.50 -0.66 -11.85
N TYR A 4 13.19 -0.29 -10.61
CA TYR A 4 12.71 -1.22 -9.58
C TYR A 4 11.48 -0.63 -8.89
N LEU A 5 10.54 -1.49 -8.51
CA LEU A 5 9.40 -1.16 -7.67
C LEU A 5 9.59 -1.85 -6.31
N GLY A 6 9.22 -1.19 -5.22
CA GLY A 6 9.30 -1.75 -3.89
C GLY A 6 8.23 -1.16 -2.98
N LYS A 7 7.84 -1.93 -1.97
CA LYS A 7 7.00 -1.48 -0.85
C LYS A 7 7.85 -1.58 0.41
N LYS A 8 7.77 -0.57 1.28
CA LYS A 8 8.51 -0.49 2.53
C LYS A 8 7.57 -0.15 3.67
N LEU A 9 7.75 -0.81 4.80
CA LEU A 9 7.15 -0.38 6.06
C LEU A 9 8.15 0.48 6.83
N VAL A 10 7.73 1.69 7.20
CA VAL A 10 8.61 2.66 7.85
C VAL A 10 7.96 3.31 9.05
N THR A 11 8.78 3.76 10.00
CA THR A 11 8.40 4.80 10.96
C THR A 11 9.05 6.12 10.55
N ALA A 12 8.46 7.24 10.95
CA ALA A 12 8.94 8.55 10.53
C ALA A 12 8.79 9.61 11.62
N ILE A 13 9.78 10.51 11.69
CA ILE A 13 9.77 11.70 12.56
C ILE A 13 10.06 12.92 11.70
N ALA A 14 9.16 13.91 11.71
CA ALA A 14 9.34 15.15 10.98
C ALA A 14 10.54 15.93 11.51
N MET A 15 11.44 16.34 10.62
CA MET A 15 12.60 17.18 10.94
C MET A 15 13.20 17.81 9.69
N THR A 16 13.87 18.96 9.85
CA THR A 16 14.57 19.59 8.73
C THR A 16 15.81 18.81 8.30
N ARG A 17 16.32 19.10 7.10
CA ARG A 17 17.59 18.55 6.61
C ARG A 17 18.74 18.83 7.58
N ALA A 18 18.82 20.03 8.14
CA ALA A 18 19.84 20.38 9.13
C ALA A 18 19.71 19.54 10.42
N MET A 19 18.49 19.44 10.97
CA MET A 19 18.24 18.62 12.17
C MET A 19 18.64 17.16 11.97
N TYR A 20 18.42 16.59 10.77
CA TYR A 20 18.85 15.24 10.47
C TYR A 20 20.38 15.10 10.40
N ASN A 21 21.07 16.06 9.77
CA ASN A 21 22.54 16.06 9.74
C ASN A 21 23.11 16.18 11.16
N ASP A 22 22.60 17.11 11.97
CA ASP A 22 22.96 17.24 13.39
C ASP A 22 22.69 15.95 14.16
N TYR A 23 21.52 15.32 13.94
CA TYR A 23 21.17 14.04 14.54
C TYR A 23 22.18 12.96 14.20
N ARG A 24 22.65 12.89 12.95
CA ARG A 24 23.68 11.94 12.48
C ARG A 24 25.10 12.30 12.90
N GLY A 25 25.31 13.49 13.47
CA GLY A 25 26.66 14.03 13.71
C GLY A 25 27.40 14.35 12.40
N TRP A 26 26.66 14.63 11.33
CA TRP A 26 27.18 15.01 10.03
C TRP A 26 27.18 16.53 9.86
N GLN A 27 28.18 17.05 9.16
CA GLN A 27 28.16 18.44 8.73
C GLN A 27 27.30 18.55 7.47
N LEU A 28 26.32 19.45 7.48
CA LEU A 28 25.58 19.79 6.27
C LEU A 28 26.56 20.37 5.22
N PRO A 29 26.59 19.86 3.98
CA PRO A 29 27.45 20.40 2.94
C PRO A 29 27.19 21.90 2.69
N GLU A 30 28.26 22.66 2.47
CA GLU A 30 28.19 24.13 2.25
C GLU A 30 27.29 24.48 1.05
N ASP A 31 27.33 23.68 -0.01
CA ASP A 31 26.51 23.83 -1.21
C ASP A 31 25.02 23.50 -0.98
N GLU A 32 24.68 22.82 0.12
CA GLU A 32 23.31 22.53 0.54
C GLU A 32 22.82 23.41 1.69
N GLN A 33 23.62 24.40 2.13
CA GLN A 33 23.27 25.27 3.27
C GLN A 33 21.96 26.05 3.05
N HIS A 34 21.60 26.30 1.79
CA HIS A 34 20.34 26.92 1.38
C HIS A 34 19.11 26.01 1.56
N LEU A 35 19.31 24.69 1.73
CA LEU A 35 18.28 23.68 1.97
C LEU A 35 18.20 23.26 3.44
N LYS A 36 18.94 23.92 4.34
CA LYS A 36 19.04 23.56 5.76
C LYS A 36 17.67 23.45 6.46
N ASP A 37 16.74 24.33 6.07
CA ASP A 37 15.40 24.45 6.65
C ASP A 37 14.35 23.67 5.83
N GLU A 38 14.77 22.92 4.80
CA GLU A 38 13.88 22.06 4.02
C GLU A 38 13.25 21.01 4.95
N MET A 39 11.92 20.97 4.93
CA MET A 39 11.15 20.02 5.71
C MET A 39 11.21 18.61 5.11
N GLY A 40 11.31 17.63 5.99
CA GLY A 40 11.28 16.23 5.63
C GLY A 40 11.12 15.36 6.86
N TYR A 41 11.53 14.11 6.72
CA TYR A 41 11.35 13.08 7.73
C TYR A 41 12.63 12.26 7.88
N LEU A 42 13.06 12.02 9.13
CA LEU A 42 13.86 10.84 9.41
C LEU A 42 12.94 9.63 9.26
N VAL A 43 13.33 8.71 8.41
CA VAL A 43 12.60 7.49 8.09
C VAL A 43 13.43 6.30 8.59
N GLU A 44 12.83 5.42 9.39
CA GLU A 44 13.44 4.15 9.82
C GLU A 44 12.68 2.98 9.20
N TYR A 45 13.41 2.02 8.62
CA TYR A 45 12.80 0.85 7.98
C TYR A 45 12.46 -0.20 9.04
N ALA A 46 11.16 -0.44 9.22
CA ALA A 46 10.63 -1.37 10.22
C ALA A 46 10.42 -2.80 9.68
N ASP A 47 10.54 -2.99 8.35
CA ASP A 47 10.49 -4.30 7.69
C ASP A 47 11.87 -4.99 7.59
N GLY A 48 12.87 -4.46 8.28
CA GLY A 48 14.21 -5.02 8.41
C GLY A 48 15.29 -4.24 7.67
N GLY A 49 16.44 -4.90 7.46
CA GLY A 49 17.65 -4.26 6.96
C GLY A 49 18.64 -3.97 8.09
N ARG A 50 19.92 -3.83 7.74
CA ARG A 50 20.98 -3.55 8.71
C ARG A 50 20.91 -2.09 9.13
N ALA A 51 20.83 -1.82 10.44
CA ALA A 51 20.96 -0.49 10.98
C ALA A 51 22.26 0.21 10.54
N ASN A 52 22.16 1.49 10.20
CA ASN A 52 23.28 2.36 9.86
C ASN A 52 23.55 3.41 10.96
N ASP A 53 22.88 3.29 12.10
CA ASP A 53 23.04 4.13 13.28
C ASP A 53 22.77 3.27 14.54
N PRO A 54 23.62 3.32 15.57
CA PRO A 54 23.49 2.45 16.76
C PRO A 54 22.29 2.78 17.65
N ARG A 55 21.58 3.89 17.41
CA ARG A 55 20.37 4.28 18.17
C ARG A 55 19.09 3.67 17.61
N HIS A 56 19.17 3.01 16.46
CA HIS A 56 18.03 2.47 15.72
C HIS A 56 18.23 0.98 15.45
N GLU A 57 17.10 0.26 15.39
CA GLU A 57 17.10 -1.16 15.03
C GLU A 57 17.11 -1.35 13.50
N GLY A 58 16.47 -0.42 12.79
CA GLY A 58 16.37 -0.39 11.35
C GLY A 58 17.37 0.55 10.66
N TYR A 59 17.41 0.48 9.34
CA TYR A 59 18.14 1.44 8.52
C TYR A 59 17.42 2.80 8.56
N ILE A 60 18.14 3.88 8.90
CA ILE A 60 17.61 5.24 8.87
C ILE A 60 18.09 6.04 7.65
N SER A 61 17.17 6.84 7.12
CA SER A 61 17.43 7.81 6.05
C SER A 61 16.66 9.11 6.31
N TRP A 62 16.97 10.16 5.55
CA TRP A 62 16.12 11.34 5.49
C TRP A 62 15.42 11.42 4.13
N SER A 63 14.13 11.75 4.14
CA SER A 63 13.33 11.94 2.94
C SER A 63 12.74 13.35 2.94
N PRO A 64 12.85 14.11 1.84
CA PRO A 64 12.08 15.35 1.66
C PRO A 64 10.58 15.10 1.87
N GLU A 65 9.87 16.10 2.39
CA GLU A 65 8.45 15.97 2.73
C GLU A 65 7.59 15.56 1.53
N ASP A 66 7.80 16.17 0.37
CA ASP A 66 6.99 15.86 -0.82
C ASP A 66 7.26 14.44 -1.35
N VAL A 67 8.51 13.98 -1.27
CA VAL A 67 8.91 12.61 -1.61
C VAL A 67 8.31 11.62 -0.61
N PHE A 68 8.34 11.94 0.68
CA PHE A 68 7.78 11.10 1.74
C PHE A 68 6.27 10.93 1.56
N ASN A 69 5.54 12.04 1.41
CA ASN A 69 4.08 12.03 1.28
C ASN A 69 3.60 11.33 0.00
N LYS A 70 4.42 11.30 -1.06
CA LYS A 70 4.13 10.53 -2.29
C LYS A 70 4.42 9.03 -2.14
N SER A 71 5.33 8.65 -1.25
CA SER A 71 5.84 7.27 -1.14
C SER A 71 5.15 6.47 -0.04
N TYR A 72 4.66 7.14 1.01
CA TYR A 72 4.14 6.49 2.22
C TYR A 72 2.76 7.02 2.58
N THR A 73 1.85 6.09 2.90
CA THR A 73 0.51 6.42 3.41
C THR A 73 0.48 6.14 4.91
N PRO A 74 0.14 7.14 5.75
CA PRO A 74 0.13 6.96 7.19
C PRO A 74 -1.02 6.04 7.62
N TYR A 75 -0.76 5.24 8.66
CA TYR A 75 -1.79 4.54 9.40
C TYR A 75 -1.37 4.46 10.87
N ASN A 76 -2.33 4.59 11.77
CA ASN A 76 -2.15 4.56 13.23
C ASN A 76 -2.86 3.36 13.87
N THR A 77 -3.80 2.75 13.15
CA THR A 77 -4.56 1.60 13.63
C THR A 77 -4.51 0.44 12.63
N TRP A 78 -4.81 -0.76 13.13
CA TRP A 78 -4.94 -1.92 12.27
C TRP A 78 -6.10 -1.77 11.27
N LEU A 79 -7.13 -1.00 11.63
CA LEU A 79 -8.28 -0.72 10.78
C LEU A 79 -7.89 0.21 9.63
N GLU A 80 -7.18 1.30 9.89
CA GLU A 80 -6.66 2.20 8.83
C GLU A 80 -5.75 1.43 7.85
N ARG A 81 -4.89 0.53 8.36
CA ARG A 81 -4.07 -0.35 7.50
C ARG A 81 -4.93 -1.25 6.61
N LEU A 82 -6.04 -1.76 7.13
CA LEU A 82 -6.98 -2.61 6.39
C LEU A 82 -7.75 -1.81 5.34
N GLU A 83 -8.15 -0.58 5.65
CA GLU A 83 -8.78 0.35 4.71
C GLU A 83 -7.83 0.70 3.54
N HIS A 84 -6.55 0.95 3.81
CA HIS A 84 -5.55 1.18 2.76
C HIS A 84 -5.35 -0.04 1.86
N GLU A 85 -5.33 -1.24 2.43
CA GLU A 85 -5.24 -2.50 1.69
C GLU A 85 -6.46 -2.70 0.78
N GLN A 86 -7.65 -2.40 1.28
CA GLN A 86 -8.90 -2.46 0.51
C GLN A 86 -8.89 -1.43 -0.63
N ALA A 87 -8.49 -0.19 -0.37
CA ALA A 87 -8.38 0.85 -1.39
C ALA A 87 -7.38 0.48 -2.49
N GLU A 88 -6.18 -0.02 -2.12
CA GLU A 88 -5.16 -0.47 -3.08
C GLU A 88 -5.69 -1.62 -3.97
N LEU A 89 -6.42 -2.57 -3.38
CA LEU A 89 -7.04 -3.66 -4.12
C LEU A 89 -8.15 -3.16 -5.06
N GLN A 90 -8.97 -2.23 -4.60
CA GLN A 90 -10.05 -1.63 -5.39
C GLN A 90 -9.51 -0.88 -6.62
N GLU A 91 -8.41 -0.14 -6.49
CA GLU A 91 -7.77 0.52 -7.63
C GLU A 91 -7.29 -0.49 -8.68
N LYS A 92 -6.63 -1.57 -8.23
CA LYS A 92 -6.20 -2.66 -9.13
C LYS A 92 -7.39 -3.34 -9.80
N LEU A 93 -8.48 -3.54 -9.07
CA LEU A 93 -9.70 -4.11 -9.61
C LEU A 93 -10.36 -3.19 -10.64
N ASN A 94 -10.46 -1.89 -10.37
CA ASN A 94 -10.99 -0.89 -11.32
C ASN A 94 -10.18 -0.86 -12.63
N ALA A 95 -8.85 -0.96 -12.53
CA ALA A 95 -7.97 -1.03 -13.70
C ALA A 95 -8.22 -2.31 -14.52
N LEU A 96 -8.38 -3.46 -13.84
CA LEU A 96 -8.65 -4.74 -14.49
C LEU A 96 -10.07 -4.80 -15.10
N ASP A 97 -11.07 -4.25 -14.40
CA ASP A 97 -12.43 -4.06 -14.90
C ASP A 97 -12.42 -3.24 -16.19
N THR A 98 -11.69 -2.12 -16.20
CA THR A 98 -11.51 -1.29 -17.39
C THR A 98 -10.86 -2.07 -18.54
N ALA A 99 -9.81 -2.85 -18.23
CA ALA A 99 -9.10 -3.63 -19.24
C ALA A 99 -9.96 -4.75 -19.86
N LEU A 100 -10.84 -5.36 -19.06
CA LEU A 100 -11.73 -6.46 -19.49
C LEU A 100 -13.03 -5.97 -20.12
N ASN A 101 -13.45 -4.72 -19.88
CA ASN A 101 -14.66 -4.11 -20.42
C ASN A 101 -14.49 -3.62 -21.87
N VAL A 102 -14.23 -4.57 -22.78
CA VAL A 102 -14.07 -4.32 -24.21
C VAL A 102 -14.90 -5.30 -25.02
N GLN A 103 -15.37 -4.88 -26.21
CA GLN A 103 -16.18 -5.73 -27.08
C GLN A 103 -15.41 -6.96 -27.59
N LYS A 104 -14.10 -6.83 -27.79
CA LYS A 104 -13.23 -7.90 -28.27
C LYS A 104 -11.90 -7.87 -27.52
N LYS A 105 -11.44 -9.05 -27.11
CA LYS A 105 -10.11 -9.27 -26.53
C LYS A 105 -9.01 -8.71 -27.45
N PRO A 106 -8.01 -7.97 -26.93
CA PRO A 106 -6.83 -7.55 -27.69
C PRO A 106 -6.08 -8.73 -28.31
N GLU A 107 -5.54 -8.55 -29.52
CA GLU A 107 -4.82 -9.62 -30.25
C GLU A 107 -3.52 -10.05 -29.57
N MET A 108 -2.84 -9.11 -28.90
CA MET A 108 -1.57 -9.37 -28.20
C MET A 108 -1.71 -10.24 -26.94
N ILE A 109 -2.93 -10.45 -26.44
CA ILE A 109 -3.21 -11.27 -25.26
C ILE A 109 -3.73 -12.61 -25.75
N SER A 110 -3.14 -13.73 -25.33
CA SER A 110 -3.67 -15.05 -25.70
C SER A 110 -5.03 -15.31 -25.05
N GLU A 111 -5.82 -16.22 -25.61
CA GLU A 111 -7.11 -16.62 -25.02
C GLU A 111 -6.94 -17.13 -23.57
N THR A 112 -5.89 -17.92 -23.33
CA THR A 112 -5.56 -18.40 -21.98
C THR A 112 -5.27 -17.25 -21.01
N GLN A 113 -4.46 -16.27 -21.41
CA GLN A 113 -4.16 -15.12 -20.55
C GLN A 113 -5.41 -14.29 -20.27
N TRP A 114 -6.29 -14.10 -21.25
CA TRP A 114 -7.54 -13.41 -21.05
C TRP A 114 -8.47 -14.13 -20.06
N ALA A 115 -8.60 -15.45 -20.18
CA ALA A 115 -9.36 -16.25 -19.23
C ALA A 115 -8.77 -16.18 -17.81
N LEU A 116 -7.44 -16.19 -17.68
CA LEU A 116 -6.76 -16.02 -16.40
C LEU A 116 -6.98 -14.62 -15.80
N MET A 117 -7.01 -13.56 -16.62
CA MET A 117 -7.35 -12.21 -16.17
C MET A 117 -8.79 -12.11 -15.64
N SER A 118 -9.76 -12.73 -16.32
CA SER A 118 -11.14 -12.79 -15.82
C SER A 118 -11.24 -13.56 -14.49
N ARG A 119 -10.48 -14.65 -14.35
CA ARG A 119 -10.41 -15.40 -13.08
C ARG A 119 -9.72 -14.59 -11.97
N GLN A 120 -8.67 -13.86 -12.31
CA GLN A 120 -8.00 -12.92 -11.40
C GLN A 120 -9.00 -11.87 -10.90
N GLN A 121 -9.77 -11.24 -11.79
CA GLN A 121 -10.81 -10.27 -11.44
C GLN A 121 -11.83 -10.86 -10.46
N PHE A 122 -12.33 -12.06 -10.73
CA PHE A 122 -13.26 -12.76 -9.84
C PHE A 122 -12.70 -12.91 -8.42
N HIS A 123 -11.49 -13.45 -8.28
CA HIS A 123 -10.90 -13.65 -6.95
C HIS A 123 -10.52 -12.34 -6.25
N MET A 124 -10.13 -11.31 -7.01
CA MET A 124 -9.93 -9.96 -6.46
C MET A 124 -11.22 -9.36 -5.92
N ARG A 125 -12.36 -9.54 -6.59
CA ARG A 125 -13.68 -9.12 -6.09
C ARG A 125 -14.04 -9.81 -4.79
N MET A 126 -13.85 -11.13 -4.72
CA MET A 126 -14.12 -11.90 -3.50
C MET A 126 -13.25 -11.42 -2.33
N TYR A 127 -11.94 -11.25 -2.55
CA TYR A 127 -11.05 -10.73 -1.52
C TYR A 127 -11.44 -9.31 -1.09
N ASN A 128 -11.75 -8.43 -2.04
CA ASN A 128 -12.21 -7.08 -1.75
C ASN A 128 -13.50 -7.06 -0.92
N GLN A 129 -14.43 -7.96 -1.21
CA GLN A 129 -15.66 -8.11 -0.42
C GLN A 129 -15.35 -8.52 1.03
N ILE A 130 -14.43 -9.47 1.24
CA ILE A 130 -13.98 -9.86 2.59
C ILE A 130 -13.33 -8.67 3.32
N LEU A 131 -12.55 -7.83 2.63
CA LEU A 131 -11.99 -6.63 3.24
C LEU A 131 -13.08 -5.65 3.65
N LEU A 132 -14.08 -5.41 2.79
CA LEU A 132 -15.23 -4.56 3.10
C LEU A 132 -16.02 -5.09 4.30
N ASP A 133 -16.33 -6.39 4.34
CA ASP A 133 -17.06 -7.00 5.44
C ASP A 133 -16.28 -6.91 6.76
N ARG A 134 -14.96 -7.11 6.74
CA ARG A 134 -14.09 -6.93 7.92
C ARG A 134 -14.04 -5.48 8.41
N ILE A 135 -13.98 -4.51 7.50
CA ILE A 135 -13.99 -3.08 7.85
C ILE A 135 -15.34 -2.70 8.47
N ALA A 136 -16.44 -3.17 7.88
CA ALA A 136 -17.77 -2.85 8.34
C ALA A 136 -18.08 -3.51 9.70
N GLU A 137 -17.63 -4.76 9.94
CA GLU A 137 -17.68 -5.40 11.27
C GLU A 137 -16.88 -4.60 12.30
N ALA A 138 -15.65 -4.20 11.98
CA ALA A 138 -14.80 -3.41 12.88
C ALA A 138 -15.42 -2.06 13.27
N LYS A 139 -16.24 -1.48 12.39
CA LYS A 139 -16.98 -0.23 12.62
C LYS A 139 -18.33 -0.45 13.32
N GLY A 140 -18.75 -1.70 13.52
CA GLY A 140 -20.05 -2.06 14.10
C GLY A 140 -21.24 -1.84 13.15
N GLU A 141 -20.99 -1.78 11.83
CA GLU A 141 -22.00 -1.54 10.80
C GLU A 141 -22.76 -2.82 10.41
N VAL A 142 -22.16 -3.99 10.64
CA VAL A 142 -22.71 -5.32 10.26
C VAL A 142 -22.37 -6.34 11.33
N GLY A 143 -23.30 -7.25 11.62
CA GLY A 143 -23.10 -8.34 12.59
C GLY A 143 -22.60 -9.64 11.94
N LEU A 144 -21.94 -10.51 12.74
CA LEU A 144 -21.41 -11.81 12.29
C LEU A 144 -22.41 -12.67 11.51
N LEU A 145 -23.69 -12.67 11.92
CA LEU A 145 -24.75 -13.46 11.28
C LEU A 145 -25.11 -12.97 9.87
N GLU A 146 -25.00 -11.67 9.61
CA GLU A 146 -25.29 -11.08 8.30
C GLU A 146 -24.14 -11.32 7.30
N ILE A 147 -22.90 -11.42 7.79
CA ILE A 147 -21.73 -11.75 6.99
C ILE A 147 -21.77 -13.23 6.57
N VAL A 148 -21.98 -14.14 7.54
CA VAL A 148 -22.00 -15.59 7.29
C VAL A 148 -23.22 -16.01 6.47
N GLY A 149 -24.36 -15.31 6.58
CA GLY A 149 -25.56 -15.58 5.79
C GLY A 149 -25.40 -15.32 4.28
N LYS A 150 -24.52 -14.38 3.88
CA LYS A 150 -24.26 -14.07 2.46
C LYS A 150 -23.49 -15.18 1.74
N GLU A 151 -22.62 -15.92 2.44
CA GLU A 151 -21.83 -17.01 1.85
C GLU A 151 -22.66 -18.27 1.57
N GLN A 152 -23.75 -18.49 2.33
CA GLN A 152 -24.62 -19.66 2.16
C GLN A 152 -25.52 -19.56 0.91
N VAL A 153 -25.81 -18.35 0.42
CA VAL A 153 -26.71 -18.13 -0.72
C VAL A 153 -25.99 -18.25 -2.08
N THR A 154 -24.68 -18.05 -2.11
CA THR A 154 -23.89 -18.11 -3.37
C THR A 154 -23.37 -19.50 -3.71
N GLY A 155 -23.64 -20.51 -2.88
CA GLY A 155 -23.14 -21.88 -3.02
C GLY A 155 -24.11 -22.89 -3.63
N SER A 156 -25.33 -22.50 -4.01
CA SER A 156 -26.36 -23.47 -4.44
C SER A 156 -27.28 -22.93 -5.53
N GLU A 157 -26.77 -22.61 -6.70
CA GLU A 157 -27.59 -22.49 -7.92
C GLU A 157 -26.65 -22.52 -9.13
N ASP A 158 -26.30 -23.74 -9.56
CA ASP A 158 -26.07 -24.10 -10.98
C ASP A 158 -25.58 -25.54 -11.07
N THR A 159 -26.50 -26.49 -10.88
CA THR A 159 -26.39 -27.81 -11.50
C THR A 159 -27.79 -28.37 -11.71
N GLN A 160 -28.42 -27.99 -12.81
CA GLN A 160 -29.42 -28.78 -13.54
C GLN A 160 -29.35 -28.43 -15.03
#